data_AF-A0AAN3IPY5-F1
#
_entry.id   AF-A0AAN3IPY5-F1
#
_cell.length_a   1.000
_cell.length_b   1.000
_cell.length_c   1.000
_cell.angle_alpha   90.00
_cell.angle_beta   90.00
_cell.angle_gamma   90.00
#
_symmetry.space_group_name_H-M   'P 1'
#
loop_
_entity.id
_entity.type
_entity.pdbx_description
1 polymer ?
#
loop_
_entity_poly.entity_id
_entity_poly.type
_entity_poly.pdbx_seq_one_letter_code
_entity_poly.pdbx_strand_id
1 'polypeptide(L)'
;MNRIYSLRYSAVARGFIAVSEFARKCVHKSVRRLCFPVLLLIPVLFSAGSLAGTVNNELGYQLFRDFAENKGMFRPGATNIAIYNKQGEFVGTLDKAAMPDFSAVDSEIGVATLINPQYIASVKHNGGYTNVSFGDGENRYNIVDRNNAPSLDFHAPRLGKLVTEVAPTAVTAQGAVAGAYLDKERYPVFYRLGSGTQYIKDSNGQLTKMGGAYSWLTGGTVGSLSSYQNGEMISTSSGLVFDYKLNGAMPIYGEAGDSGSPLFAFDTVQNKWVLVGVLTAGNGAGGRGNNWAVIPLDFIGQKFNEDNDAPVTFRTSEGGALEWSFNSSTGAGALTQGTTTYAMHGQQGNDLNAGKNLIFQGQNGQINLKDSVSQGAGSLTFRDNYTVTTSNGSTWTGAGIVVDNGVSVNWQVNGVKGDNLHKIGEGTLTVQGTGINEGGLKV
;
A
#
# COMPACT_ATOMS: atom_id res chain seq x y z
N MET A 1 -8.04 14.95 20.38
CA MET A 1 -8.23 13.53 20.76
C MET A 1 -8.68 13.45 22.20
N ASN A 2 -9.96 13.14 22.44
CA ASN A 2 -10.43 12.81 23.79
C ASN A 2 -10.06 11.36 24.09
N ARG A 3 -9.15 11.14 25.04
CA ARG A 3 -8.87 9.80 25.55
C ARG A 3 -9.94 9.46 26.58
N ILE A 4 -10.78 8.47 26.29
CA ILE A 4 -11.79 7.99 27.22
C ILE A 4 -11.11 7.09 28.26
N TYR A 5 -11.43 7.29 29.54
CA TYR A 5 -10.85 6.56 30.66
C TYR A 5 -11.98 6.02 31.55
N SER A 6 -11.83 4.78 32.02
CA SER A 6 -12.76 4.17 32.97
C SER A 6 -12.19 4.22 34.40
N LEU A 7 -13.00 4.61 35.38
CA LEU A 7 -12.62 4.53 36.80
C LEU A 7 -12.81 3.10 37.31
N ARG A 8 -11.77 2.49 37.88
CA ARG A 8 -11.83 1.14 38.46
C ARG A 8 -11.19 1.10 39.85
N TYR A 9 -11.80 0.34 40.75
CA TYR A 9 -11.31 0.21 42.13
C TYR A 9 -10.05 -0.66 42.19
N SER A 10 -8.96 -0.11 42.72
CA SER A 10 -7.71 -0.80 42.98
C SER A 10 -7.59 -1.17 44.46
N ALA A 11 -7.52 -2.47 44.76
CA ALA A 11 -7.31 -2.96 46.12
C ALA A 11 -5.93 -2.60 46.68
N VAL A 12 -4.93 -2.41 45.80
CA VAL A 12 -3.55 -2.02 46.20
C VAL A 12 -3.51 -0.54 46.59
N ALA A 13 -4.20 0.32 45.83
CA ALA A 13 -4.29 1.76 46.13
C ALA A 13 -5.42 2.14 47.09
N ARG A 14 -6.27 1.18 47.49
CA ARG A 14 -7.49 1.35 48.31
C ARG A 14 -8.41 2.48 47.82
N GLY A 15 -8.57 2.61 46.50
CA GLY A 15 -9.35 3.69 45.89
C GLY A 15 -9.62 3.46 44.39
N PHE A 16 -10.45 4.32 43.81
CA PHE A 16 -10.70 4.32 42.37
C PHE A 16 -9.57 5.02 41.62
N ILE A 17 -9.07 4.37 40.56
CA ILE A 17 -8.04 4.91 39.67
C ILE A 17 -8.55 4.94 38.23
N ALA A 18 -8.15 5.96 37.47
CA ALA A 18 -8.47 6.05 36.05
C ALA A 18 -7.56 5.10 35.25
N VAL A 19 -8.17 4.19 34.48
CA VAL A 19 -7.47 3.23 33.62
C VAL A 19 -8.03 3.24 32.21
N SER A 20 -7.18 2.96 31.24
CA SER A 20 -7.58 2.74 29.85
C SER A 20 -8.63 1.64 29.77
N GLU A 21 -9.67 1.85 28.96
CA GLU A 21 -10.84 0.97 28.87
C GLU A 21 -10.48 -0.46 28.40
N PHE A 22 -9.40 -0.56 27.63
CA PHE A 22 -8.83 -1.80 27.12
C PHE A 22 -8.15 -2.69 28.18
N ALA A 23 -7.93 -2.20 29.41
CA ALA A 23 -7.34 -3.01 30.48
C ALA A 23 -8.31 -4.13 30.94
N ARG A 24 -7.98 -5.40 30.68
CA ARG A 24 -8.74 -6.57 31.17
C ARG A 24 -8.08 -7.19 32.41
N LYS A 25 -8.91 -7.78 33.28
CA LYS A 25 -8.48 -8.36 34.56
C LYS A 25 -7.90 -9.77 34.33
N CYS A 26 -6.59 -9.96 34.47
CA CYS A 26 -5.98 -11.28 34.48
C CYS A 26 -6.45 -12.07 35.72
N VAL A 27 -7.12 -13.21 35.48
CA VAL A 27 -7.49 -14.18 36.52
C VAL A 27 -6.59 -15.40 36.37
N HIS A 28 -5.56 -15.51 37.20
CA HIS A 28 -4.78 -16.74 37.29
C HIS A 28 -5.65 -17.86 37.88
N LYS A 29 -6.02 -18.85 37.06
CA LYS A 29 -6.53 -20.13 37.56
C LYS A 29 -5.36 -21.05 37.89
N SER A 30 -5.24 -21.45 39.14
CA SER A 30 -4.32 -22.50 39.58
C SER A 30 -4.80 -23.87 39.10
N VAL A 31 -3.98 -24.59 38.33
CA VAL A 31 -4.28 -25.97 37.89
C VAL A 31 -3.41 -26.95 38.68
N ARG A 32 -4.04 -27.91 39.35
CA ARG A 32 -3.34 -29.04 40.01
C ARG A 32 -2.87 -30.04 38.96
N ARG A 33 -1.66 -30.59 39.16
CA ARG A 33 -1.13 -31.71 38.35
C ARG A 33 -1.96 -32.97 38.57
N LEU A 34 -2.32 -33.66 37.49
CA LEU A 34 -2.58 -35.10 37.47
C LEU A 34 -1.85 -35.70 36.27
N CYS A 35 -1.15 -36.82 36.45
CA CYS A 35 -0.44 -37.52 35.39
C CYS A 35 -1.29 -38.67 34.85
N PHE A 36 -1.44 -38.77 33.53
CA PHE A 36 -1.74 -40.01 32.81
C PHE A 36 -0.96 -40.01 31.49
N PRO A 37 -0.40 -41.16 31.05
CA PRO A 37 0.40 -41.22 29.84
C PRO A 37 -0.50 -41.32 28.61
N VAL A 38 -0.35 -40.39 27.67
CA VAL A 38 -0.96 -40.48 26.34
C VAL A 38 0.17 -40.61 25.32
N LEU A 39 0.19 -41.75 24.63
CA LEU A 39 1.05 -41.99 23.48
C LEU A 39 0.59 -41.07 22.34
N LEU A 40 1.32 -39.99 22.08
CA LEU A 40 1.05 -39.08 20.97
C LEU A 40 2.15 -39.26 19.92
N LEU A 41 1.80 -39.96 18.84
CA LEU A 41 2.56 -39.96 17.59
C LEU A 41 2.73 -38.52 17.13
N ILE A 42 3.99 -38.06 17.08
CA ILE A 42 4.34 -36.76 16.51
C ILE A 42 4.38 -36.92 14.98
N PRO A 43 3.48 -36.29 14.21
CA PRO A 43 3.77 -36.06 12.81
C PRO A 43 4.86 -34.99 12.76
N VAL A 44 6.07 -35.38 12.34
CA VAL A 44 7.16 -34.43 12.06
C VAL A 44 6.81 -33.69 10.78
N LEU A 45 5.94 -32.68 10.91
CA LEU A 45 5.70 -31.68 9.87
C LEU A 45 6.94 -30.80 9.77
N PHE A 46 7.88 -31.23 8.92
CA PHE A 46 8.94 -30.39 8.41
C PHE A 46 8.31 -29.16 7.75
N SER A 47 8.29 -28.03 8.47
CA SER A 47 8.04 -26.72 7.90
C SER A 47 9.26 -26.32 7.07
N ALA A 48 9.29 -26.78 5.81
CA ALA A 48 10.38 -26.51 4.89
C ALA A 48 10.53 -25.00 4.63
N GLY A 49 11.78 -24.56 4.52
CA GLY A 49 12.29 -23.33 3.91
C GLY A 49 11.36 -22.12 3.69
N SER A 50 11.68 -21.05 4.41
CA SER A 50 11.33 -19.65 4.08
C SER A 50 12.52 -18.76 4.50
N LEU A 51 12.82 -17.62 3.84
CA LEU A 51 13.94 -16.65 4.11
C LEU A 51 13.41 -15.17 4.21
N ALA A 52 14.15 -14.19 4.81
CA ALA A 52 14.10 -12.68 4.80
C ALA A 52 15.38 -12.04 5.34
N GLY A 53 15.52 -10.76 5.00
CA GLY A 53 16.41 -9.78 5.54
C GLY A 53 17.21 -10.18 6.77
N THR A 54 18.48 -10.43 6.47
CA THR A 54 19.53 -10.53 7.45
C THR A 54 19.91 -9.13 7.95
N VAL A 55 19.94 -8.96 9.28
CA VAL A 55 20.52 -7.80 9.96
C VAL A 55 21.75 -8.21 10.78
N ASN A 56 22.60 -7.26 11.17
CA ASN A 56 23.70 -7.57 12.08
C ASN A 56 23.21 -7.88 13.51
N ASN A 57 24.07 -8.51 14.31
CA ASN A 57 23.78 -8.83 15.71
C ASN A 57 24.29 -7.78 16.72
N GLU A 58 24.93 -6.70 16.30
CA GLU A 58 25.36 -5.58 17.16
C GLU A 58 24.19 -4.69 17.57
N LEU A 59 23.27 -4.44 16.65
CA LEU A 59 22.10 -3.59 16.88
C LEU A 59 20.96 -4.32 17.62
N GLY A 60 20.21 -3.56 18.42
CA GLY A 60 19.01 -4.04 19.09
C GLY A 60 17.92 -4.37 18.07
N TYR A 61 17.44 -5.61 18.04
CA TYR A 61 16.53 -6.08 16.98
C TYR A 61 15.21 -5.28 16.88
N GLN A 62 14.74 -4.72 18.00
CA GLN A 62 13.56 -3.85 18.02
C GLN A 62 13.72 -2.60 17.15
N LEU A 63 14.94 -2.10 16.93
CA LEU A 63 15.17 -0.93 16.07
C LEU A 63 14.65 -1.18 14.65
N PHE A 64 14.95 -2.35 14.06
CA PHE A 64 14.50 -2.70 12.71
C PHE A 64 12.98 -2.97 12.62
N ARG A 65 12.35 -3.32 13.76
CA ARG A 65 10.89 -3.50 13.87
C ARG A 65 10.19 -2.15 13.95
N ASP A 66 10.63 -1.29 14.87
CA ASP A 66 10.07 0.06 15.05
C ASP A 66 10.30 0.92 13.81
N PHE A 67 11.45 0.78 13.13
CA PHE A 67 11.73 1.43 11.85
C PHE A 67 10.72 1.04 10.77
N ALA A 68 10.48 -0.27 10.58
CA ALA A 68 9.60 -0.76 9.53
C ALA A 68 8.13 -0.38 9.75
N GLU A 69 7.70 -0.33 11.01
CA GLU A 69 6.30 -0.02 11.38
C GLU A 69 6.09 1.46 11.73
N ASN A 70 7.07 2.32 11.45
CA ASN A 70 7.08 3.75 11.82
C ASN A 70 6.75 4.04 13.31
N LYS A 71 7.18 3.16 14.21
CA LYS A 71 6.91 3.20 15.66
C LYS A 71 8.08 3.80 16.44
N GLY A 72 7.83 4.06 17.73
CA GLY A 72 8.84 4.57 18.66
C GLY A 72 9.46 5.90 18.21
N MET A 73 10.77 5.89 17.98
CA MET A 73 11.54 7.04 17.49
C MET A 73 11.51 7.23 15.97
N PHE A 74 11.00 6.24 15.21
CA PHE A 74 10.95 6.22 13.74
C PHE A 74 9.58 6.63 13.18
N ARG A 75 8.84 7.47 13.90
CA ARG A 75 7.59 8.06 13.38
C ARG A 75 7.88 8.97 12.18
N PRO A 76 6.95 9.11 11.21
CA PRO A 76 7.19 9.93 10.03
C PRO A 76 7.50 11.38 10.42
N GLY A 77 8.46 11.99 9.73
CA GLY A 77 8.95 13.34 10.04
C GLY A 77 10.01 13.42 11.16
N ALA A 78 10.34 12.33 11.86
CA ALA A 78 11.45 12.31 12.83
C ALA A 78 12.80 12.56 12.13
N THR A 79 13.67 13.38 12.73
CA THR A 79 14.98 13.76 12.15
C THR A 79 16.12 13.45 13.11
N ASN A 80 17.34 13.33 12.58
CA ASN A 80 18.58 13.19 13.35
C ASN A 80 18.53 12.02 14.37
N ILE A 81 17.99 10.88 13.96
CA ILE A 81 17.80 9.72 14.84
C ILE A 81 19.16 9.04 15.06
N ALA A 82 19.78 9.28 16.22
CA ALA A 82 21.04 8.66 16.61
C ALA A 82 20.84 7.16 16.95
N ILE A 83 21.68 6.31 16.38
CA ILE A 83 21.62 4.85 16.52
C ILE A 83 22.82 4.36 17.34
N TYR A 84 22.55 3.45 18.28
CA TYR A 84 23.53 2.89 19.20
C TYR A 84 23.48 1.35 19.16
N ASN A 85 24.63 0.70 19.34
CA ASN A 85 24.70 -0.76 19.48
C ASN A 85 24.26 -1.23 20.88
N LYS A 86 24.22 -2.55 21.09
CA LYS A 86 23.86 -3.18 22.38
C LYS A 86 24.79 -2.82 23.54
N GLN A 87 25.99 -2.33 23.26
CA GLN A 87 26.99 -1.88 24.22
C GLN A 87 26.82 -0.39 24.58
N GLY A 88 25.91 0.33 23.89
CA GLY A 88 25.68 1.77 24.08
C GLY A 88 26.62 2.66 23.27
N GLU A 89 27.39 2.10 22.34
CA GLU A 89 28.31 2.83 21.47
C GLU A 89 27.56 3.36 20.25
N PHE A 90 27.89 4.59 19.83
CA PHE A 90 27.27 5.25 18.69
C PHE A 90 27.75 4.65 17.36
N VAL A 91 26.83 4.21 16.49
CA VAL A 91 27.16 3.65 15.16
C VAL A 91 26.89 4.60 14.01
N GLY A 92 26.00 5.59 14.19
CA GLY A 92 25.58 6.50 13.13
C GLY A 92 24.29 7.25 13.45
N THR A 93 23.81 8.03 12.47
CA THR A 93 22.57 8.81 12.61
C THR A 93 21.78 8.77 11.31
N LEU A 94 20.45 8.72 11.41
CA LEU A 94 19.55 8.96 10.29
C LEU A 94 19.33 10.49 10.17
N ASP A 95 20.23 11.15 9.43
CA ASP A 95 20.34 12.62 9.36
C ASP A 95 20.11 13.21 7.96
N LYS A 96 20.12 12.40 6.89
CA LYS A 96 20.04 12.87 5.50
C LYS A 96 18.66 13.32 5.05
N ALA A 97 17.62 12.86 5.74
CA ALA A 97 16.23 13.23 5.52
C ALA A 97 15.43 12.96 6.80
N ALA A 98 14.26 13.59 6.92
CA ALA A 98 13.28 13.18 7.91
C ALA A 98 12.76 11.76 7.57
N MET A 99 12.43 10.96 8.59
CA MET A 99 11.92 9.60 8.44
C MET A 99 10.68 9.57 7.51
N PRO A 100 10.63 8.70 6.49
CA PRO A 100 9.49 8.58 5.60
C PRO A 100 8.26 8.04 6.32
N ASP A 101 7.11 8.24 5.67
CA ASP A 101 5.91 7.47 5.94
C ASP A 101 5.91 6.21 5.06
N PHE A 102 5.86 5.03 5.66
CA PHE A 102 5.76 3.74 4.97
C PHE A 102 4.32 3.24 4.85
N SER A 103 3.30 4.02 5.23
CA SER A 103 1.89 3.57 5.20
C SER A 103 1.39 3.11 3.82
N ALA A 104 2.00 3.60 2.73
CA ALA A 104 1.72 3.15 1.37
C ALA A 104 2.12 1.67 1.10
N VAL A 105 2.92 1.06 1.99
CA VAL A 105 3.35 -0.33 1.90
C VAL A 105 2.28 -1.24 2.52
N ASP A 106 2.06 -2.42 1.94
CA ASP A 106 1.15 -3.42 2.48
C ASP A 106 1.49 -3.76 3.96
N SER A 107 0.48 -3.72 4.83
CA SER A 107 0.65 -3.78 6.29
C SER A 107 1.00 -5.18 6.82
N GLU A 108 0.59 -6.23 6.12
CA GLU A 108 0.73 -7.62 6.59
C GLU A 108 2.10 -8.18 6.24
N ILE A 109 2.50 -8.02 4.99
CA ILE A 109 3.65 -8.70 4.38
C ILE A 109 4.57 -7.77 3.59
N GLY A 110 4.16 -6.53 3.28
CA GLY A 110 5.04 -5.52 2.68
C GLY A 110 5.70 -5.92 1.37
N VAL A 111 5.07 -6.83 0.61
CA VAL A 111 5.53 -7.27 -0.72
C VAL A 111 5.05 -6.36 -1.85
N ALA A 112 4.20 -5.38 -1.52
CA ALA A 112 3.59 -4.47 -2.47
C ALA A 112 3.48 -3.05 -1.89
N THR A 113 3.45 -2.05 -2.75
CA THR A 113 3.38 -0.63 -2.34
C THR A 113 2.45 0.16 -3.26
N LEU A 114 1.52 0.92 -2.68
CA LEU A 114 0.54 1.74 -3.36
C LEU A 114 1.22 2.93 -4.07
N ILE A 115 1.12 2.98 -5.40
CA ILE A 115 1.72 4.04 -6.25
C ILE A 115 0.67 4.93 -6.95
N ASN A 116 -0.59 4.50 -6.90
CA ASN A 116 -1.79 5.24 -7.29
C ASN A 116 -2.91 4.73 -6.36
N PRO A 117 -3.97 5.51 -6.04
CA PRO A 117 -5.03 5.05 -5.12
C PRO A 117 -5.71 3.72 -5.52
N GLN A 118 -5.55 3.26 -6.76
CA GLN A 118 -6.06 1.97 -7.23
C GLN A 118 -4.98 0.97 -7.71
N TYR A 119 -3.68 1.28 -7.63
CA TYR A 119 -2.62 0.41 -8.15
C TYR A 119 -1.43 0.29 -7.19
N ILE A 120 -0.98 -0.95 -7.02
CA ILE A 120 0.21 -1.31 -6.26
C ILE A 120 1.36 -1.67 -7.20
N ALA A 121 2.61 -1.52 -6.74
CA ALA A 121 3.82 -2.00 -7.39
C ALA A 121 4.42 -3.17 -6.62
N SER A 122 4.92 -4.19 -7.34
CA SER A 122 5.57 -5.39 -6.79
C SER A 122 6.30 -6.13 -7.94
N VAL A 123 6.91 -7.28 -7.68
CA VAL A 123 7.52 -8.17 -8.71
C VAL A 123 6.55 -9.20 -9.25
N LYS A 124 6.61 -9.52 -10.56
CA LYS A 124 5.62 -10.41 -11.19
C LYS A 124 5.73 -11.87 -10.74
N HIS A 125 6.90 -12.31 -10.29
CA HIS A 125 7.07 -13.66 -9.76
C HIS A 125 6.32 -13.89 -8.43
N ASN A 126 5.86 -12.83 -7.74
CA ASN A 126 4.88 -12.94 -6.66
C ASN A 126 3.48 -13.25 -7.22
N GLY A 127 3.29 -14.44 -7.77
CA GLY A 127 2.02 -14.86 -8.38
C GLY A 127 0.92 -15.25 -7.39
N GLY A 128 1.26 -15.56 -6.13
CA GLY A 128 0.35 -16.19 -5.18
C GLY A 128 -0.60 -15.26 -4.41
N TYR A 129 -0.20 -14.01 -4.11
CA TYR A 129 -1.03 -13.10 -3.34
C TYR A 129 -2.13 -12.47 -4.21
N THR A 130 -3.35 -12.43 -3.70
CA THR A 130 -4.56 -11.95 -4.42
C THR A 130 -5.19 -10.71 -3.80
N ASN A 131 -4.64 -10.26 -2.67
CA ASN A 131 -5.19 -9.19 -1.85
C ASN A 131 -4.05 -8.57 -1.02
N VAL A 132 -4.26 -7.32 -0.62
CA VAL A 132 -3.36 -6.51 0.22
C VAL A 132 -4.17 -5.75 1.27
N SER A 133 -3.53 -5.33 2.35
CA SER A 133 -4.10 -4.48 3.41
C SER A 133 -3.17 -3.29 3.68
N PHE A 134 -3.71 -2.19 4.20
CA PHE A 134 -2.95 -0.96 4.47
C PHE A 134 -3.20 -0.45 5.89
N GLY A 135 -2.35 0.45 6.39
CA GLY A 135 -2.53 1.09 7.69
C GLY A 135 -2.43 0.10 8.86
N ASP A 136 -3.56 -0.20 9.52
CA ASP A 136 -3.65 -1.09 10.68
C ASP A 136 -4.00 -2.56 10.34
N GLY A 137 -4.26 -2.87 9.06
CA GLY A 137 -4.64 -4.20 8.60
C GLY A 137 -6.15 -4.49 8.65
N GLU A 138 -7.00 -3.63 9.24
CA GLU A 138 -8.46 -3.84 9.34
C GLU A 138 -9.23 -3.52 8.04
N ASN A 139 -8.60 -3.80 6.89
CA ASN A 139 -9.14 -3.58 5.55
C ASN A 139 -8.58 -4.64 4.57
N ARG A 140 -9.13 -4.68 3.36
CA ARG A 140 -8.73 -5.65 2.34
C ARG A 140 -9.03 -5.15 0.93
N TYR A 141 -8.01 -5.12 0.08
CA TYR A 141 -8.10 -4.72 -1.30
C TYR A 141 -7.71 -5.90 -2.20
N ASN A 142 -8.66 -6.44 -2.96
CA ASN A 142 -8.41 -7.57 -3.86
C ASN A 142 -7.84 -7.08 -5.20
N ILE A 143 -6.90 -7.85 -5.75
CA ILE A 143 -6.36 -7.64 -7.09
C ILE A 143 -7.40 -8.09 -8.14
N VAL A 144 -7.66 -7.25 -9.14
CA VAL A 144 -8.53 -7.57 -10.29
C VAL A 144 -7.75 -7.79 -11.58
N ASP A 145 -6.59 -7.16 -11.72
CA ASP A 145 -5.59 -7.47 -12.75
C ASP A 145 -4.20 -7.46 -12.12
N ARG A 146 -3.33 -8.39 -12.48
CA ARG A 146 -1.94 -8.37 -12.01
C ARG A 146 -1.09 -7.35 -12.75
N ASN A 147 -1.41 -7.01 -14.00
CA ASN A 147 -0.61 -6.12 -14.83
C ASN A 147 0.88 -6.49 -14.83
N ASN A 148 1.19 -7.71 -15.28
CA ASN A 148 2.56 -8.21 -15.37
C ASN A 148 3.33 -7.50 -16.50
N ALA A 149 4.50 -6.94 -16.20
CA ALA A 149 5.39 -6.43 -17.23
C ALA A 149 5.93 -7.59 -18.11
N PRO A 150 6.00 -7.44 -19.44
CA PRO A 150 6.38 -8.54 -20.32
C PRO A 150 7.84 -8.96 -20.11
N SER A 151 8.78 -8.02 -20.20
CA SER A 151 10.23 -8.25 -20.15
C SER A 151 10.86 -8.09 -18.77
N LEU A 152 10.33 -7.22 -17.91
CA LEU A 152 10.87 -6.95 -16.57
C LEU A 152 10.21 -7.81 -15.49
N ASP A 153 10.92 -8.16 -14.42
CA ASP A 153 10.32 -8.82 -13.24
C ASP A 153 9.59 -7.79 -12.35
N PHE A 154 8.48 -7.29 -12.88
CA PHE A 154 7.70 -6.21 -12.30
C PHE A 154 6.22 -6.41 -12.63
N HIS A 155 5.32 -6.00 -11.73
CA HIS A 155 3.91 -5.88 -12.05
C HIS A 155 3.28 -4.67 -11.34
N ALA A 156 2.18 -4.15 -11.90
CA ALA A 156 1.44 -3.02 -11.33
C ALA A 156 -0.05 -3.35 -11.07
N PRO A 157 -0.37 -4.29 -10.15
CA PRO A 157 -1.73 -4.79 -10.01
C PRO A 157 -2.78 -3.70 -9.76
N ARG A 158 -3.90 -3.79 -10.48
CA ARG A 158 -5.11 -2.99 -10.27
C ARG A 158 -5.93 -3.58 -9.13
N LEU A 159 -6.42 -2.72 -8.24
CA LEU A 159 -7.27 -3.08 -7.11
C LEU A 159 -8.75 -2.92 -7.45
N GLY A 160 -9.63 -3.72 -6.85
CA GLY A 160 -11.07 -3.64 -7.08
C GLY A 160 -11.78 -2.43 -6.44
N LYS A 161 -11.10 -1.69 -5.55
CA LYS A 161 -11.59 -0.49 -4.87
C LYS A 161 -10.45 0.52 -4.68
N LEU A 162 -10.78 1.80 -4.57
CA LEU A 162 -9.83 2.87 -4.22
C LEU A 162 -9.38 2.73 -2.75
N VAL A 163 -8.08 2.78 -2.47
CA VAL A 163 -7.56 2.76 -1.09
C VAL A 163 -7.90 4.07 -0.40
N THR A 164 -8.31 3.99 0.87
CA THR A 164 -8.85 5.12 1.65
C THR A 164 -7.99 5.48 2.87
N GLU A 165 -7.28 4.50 3.42
CA GLU A 165 -6.56 4.59 4.69
C GLU A 165 -5.23 5.33 4.58
N VAL A 166 -4.62 5.31 3.38
CA VAL A 166 -3.24 5.75 3.15
C VAL A 166 -3.12 6.44 1.80
N ALA A 167 -2.23 7.43 1.71
CA ALA A 167 -1.86 8.03 0.44
C ALA A 167 -0.91 7.11 -0.35
N PRO A 168 -0.96 7.09 -1.69
CA PRO A 168 0.05 6.44 -2.50
C PRO A 168 1.41 7.15 -2.36
N THR A 169 2.51 6.40 -2.42
CA THR A 169 3.84 7.00 -2.48
C THR A 169 4.10 7.64 -3.86
N ALA A 170 4.84 8.73 -3.87
CA ALA A 170 5.50 9.18 -5.09
C ALA A 170 6.50 8.11 -5.56
N VAL A 171 6.63 7.94 -6.88
CA VAL A 171 7.67 7.11 -7.52
C VAL A 171 8.86 7.98 -7.96
N THR A 172 9.99 7.35 -8.28
CA THR A 172 11.16 8.01 -8.89
C THR A 172 10.75 8.87 -10.09
N ALA A 173 11.25 10.11 -10.16
CA ALA A 173 11.02 10.98 -11.31
C ALA A 173 11.94 10.67 -12.51
N GLN A 174 12.93 9.78 -12.34
CA GLN A 174 13.86 9.39 -13.41
C GLN A 174 13.51 8.06 -14.05
N GLY A 175 12.93 7.11 -13.30
CA GLY A 175 12.75 5.75 -13.80
C GLY A 175 14.09 5.08 -14.12
N ALA A 176 14.14 4.32 -15.21
CA ALA A 176 15.25 3.45 -15.61
C ALA A 176 16.46 4.21 -16.23
N VAL A 177 16.97 5.24 -15.55
CA VAL A 177 18.18 5.97 -15.98
C VAL A 177 19.44 5.32 -15.40
N ALA A 178 20.30 4.81 -16.27
CA ALA A 178 21.55 4.15 -15.87
C ALA A 178 22.46 5.08 -15.04
N GLY A 179 22.85 4.62 -13.84
CA GLY A 179 23.74 5.34 -12.93
C GLY A 179 23.05 6.37 -12.02
N ALA A 180 21.76 6.68 -12.23
CA ALA A 180 21.06 7.72 -11.47
C ALA A 180 21.14 7.51 -9.94
N TYR A 181 21.01 6.27 -9.48
CA TYR A 181 20.95 5.90 -8.06
C TYR A 181 22.35 5.71 -7.40
N LEU A 182 23.42 6.06 -8.11
CA LEU A 182 24.76 6.26 -7.53
C LEU A 182 25.01 7.71 -7.08
N ASP A 183 24.27 8.67 -7.63
CA ASP A 183 24.40 10.08 -7.29
C ASP A 183 23.92 10.34 -5.86
N LYS A 184 24.86 10.66 -4.97
CA LYS A 184 24.60 10.98 -3.56
C LYS A 184 24.21 12.44 -3.31
N GLU A 185 24.41 13.33 -4.27
CA GLU A 185 23.90 14.71 -4.17
C GLU A 185 22.38 14.68 -4.38
N ARG A 186 21.91 13.90 -5.36
CA ARG A 186 20.48 13.68 -5.57
C ARG A 186 19.83 12.68 -4.62
N TYR A 187 20.46 11.53 -4.39
CA TYR A 187 19.95 10.44 -3.56
C TYR A 187 20.91 10.10 -2.40
N PRO A 188 20.96 10.94 -1.35
CA PRO A 188 21.91 10.78 -0.25
C PRO A 188 21.63 9.57 0.66
N VAL A 189 20.44 8.97 0.58
CA VAL A 189 20.01 7.88 1.47
C VAL A 189 18.94 6.99 0.82
N PHE A 190 19.02 5.67 1.09
CA PHE A 190 18.05 4.67 0.64
C PHE A 190 17.56 3.81 1.82
N TYR A 191 16.25 3.65 1.95
CA TYR A 191 15.59 2.85 2.98
C TYR A 191 14.74 1.73 2.36
N ARG A 192 14.60 0.60 3.04
CA ARG A 192 13.68 -0.49 2.68
C ARG A 192 13.02 -1.11 3.92
N LEU A 193 11.93 -1.84 3.68
CA LEU A 193 11.27 -2.72 4.64
C LEU A 193 10.67 -3.94 3.91
N GLY A 194 10.57 -5.09 4.55
CA GLY A 194 10.01 -6.34 4.00
C GLY A 194 9.84 -7.43 5.08
N SER A 195 9.20 -8.58 4.76
CA SER A 195 8.62 -9.47 5.80
C SER A 195 8.91 -10.98 5.75
N GLY A 196 9.88 -11.47 4.98
CA GLY A 196 10.22 -12.90 5.00
C GLY A 196 10.75 -13.43 6.39
N THR A 197 11.41 -14.60 6.41
CA THR A 197 12.11 -15.25 7.56
C THR A 197 13.33 -14.51 8.05
N GLN A 198 13.24 -14.05 9.27
CA GLN A 198 14.18 -13.06 9.75
C GLN A 198 15.49 -13.71 10.20
N TYR A 199 16.63 -13.09 9.89
CA TYR A 199 17.95 -13.56 10.32
C TYR A 199 18.71 -12.47 11.09
N ILE A 200 19.46 -12.90 12.10
CA ILE A 200 20.60 -12.14 12.62
C ILE A 200 21.90 -12.81 12.15
N LYS A 201 22.88 -11.99 11.74
CA LYS A 201 24.22 -12.42 11.32
C LYS A 201 25.25 -11.90 12.32
N ASP A 202 26.15 -12.78 12.75
CA ASP A 202 27.30 -12.38 13.59
C ASP A 202 28.48 -11.88 12.75
N SER A 203 29.50 -11.35 13.42
CA SER A 203 30.73 -10.84 12.79
C SER A 203 31.54 -11.90 12.05
N ASN A 204 31.32 -13.19 12.34
CA ASN A 204 31.94 -14.33 11.64
C ASN A 204 31.12 -14.75 10.41
N GLY A 205 29.95 -14.14 10.20
CA GLY A 205 29.02 -14.46 9.12
C GLY A 205 28.02 -15.58 9.45
N GLN A 206 28.00 -16.10 10.68
CA GLN A 206 27.06 -17.13 11.09
C GLN A 206 25.64 -16.55 11.17
N LEU A 207 24.71 -17.23 10.53
CA LEU A 207 23.29 -16.88 10.53
C LEU A 207 22.53 -17.59 11.64
N THR A 208 21.67 -16.86 12.34
CA THR A 208 20.66 -17.41 13.26
C THR A 208 19.27 -17.03 12.76
N LYS A 209 18.43 -18.04 12.46
CA LYS A 209 17.04 -17.85 12.01
C LYS A 209 16.14 -17.50 13.20
N MET A 210 15.39 -16.41 13.07
CA MET A 210 14.52 -15.87 14.12
C MET A 210 13.03 -16.15 13.89
N GLY A 211 12.55 -16.20 12.64
CA GLY A 211 11.12 -16.35 12.31
C GLY A 211 10.87 -16.87 10.89
N GLY A 212 9.62 -17.15 10.52
CA GLY A 212 9.22 -17.58 9.17
C GLY A 212 9.01 -16.42 8.19
N ALA A 213 8.77 -16.70 6.91
CA ALA A 213 8.32 -15.67 5.98
C ALA A 213 6.89 -15.20 6.27
N TYR A 214 6.63 -13.95 5.91
CA TYR A 214 5.34 -13.29 6.06
C TYR A 214 4.86 -13.29 7.52
N SER A 215 5.82 -13.19 8.45
CA SER A 215 5.58 -13.29 9.90
C SER A 215 5.65 -11.93 10.60
N TRP A 216 6.56 -11.04 10.17
CA TRP A 216 6.62 -9.64 10.59
C TRP A 216 7.59 -8.84 9.72
N LEU A 217 7.43 -7.51 9.70
CA LEU A 217 8.26 -6.58 8.91
C LEU A 217 9.61 -6.26 9.59
N THR A 218 10.68 -6.13 8.81
CA THR A 218 11.93 -5.47 9.22
C THR A 218 12.41 -4.52 8.15
N GLY A 219 13.03 -3.43 8.60
CA GLY A 219 13.47 -2.35 7.72
C GLY A 219 14.70 -1.64 8.26
N GLY A 220 15.36 -0.93 7.36
CA GLY A 220 16.64 -0.27 7.63
C GLY A 220 17.23 0.39 6.39
N THR A 221 18.52 0.65 6.44
CA THR A 221 19.28 1.40 5.43
C THR A 221 19.99 0.47 4.44
N VAL A 222 20.15 0.98 3.21
CA VAL A 222 20.85 0.33 2.10
C VAL A 222 21.79 1.36 1.47
N GLY A 223 22.96 0.92 0.97
CA GLY A 223 23.90 1.81 0.26
C GLY A 223 23.40 2.26 -1.11
N SER A 224 24.10 3.24 -1.72
CA SER A 224 23.85 3.67 -3.10
C SER A 224 23.96 2.49 -4.09
N LEU A 225 23.25 2.57 -5.22
CA LEU A 225 23.02 1.42 -6.10
C LEU A 225 23.50 1.68 -7.53
N SER A 226 24.35 0.77 -8.03
CA SER A 226 24.77 0.76 -9.43
C SER A 226 23.70 0.15 -10.33
N SER A 227 23.48 0.73 -11.51
CA SER A 227 22.57 0.19 -12.51
C SER A 227 23.20 -0.89 -13.39
N TYR A 228 22.38 -1.82 -13.85
CA TYR A 228 22.64 -2.72 -14.96
C TYR A 228 21.38 -2.85 -15.84
N GLN A 229 21.41 -3.70 -16.88
CA GLN A 229 20.27 -3.88 -17.80
C GLN A 229 19.73 -2.53 -18.32
N ASN A 230 20.63 -1.71 -18.86
CA ASN A 230 20.34 -0.36 -19.39
C ASN A 230 19.67 0.63 -18.42
N GLY A 231 19.65 0.35 -17.11
CA GLY A 231 19.00 1.19 -16.10
C GLY A 231 17.73 0.59 -15.50
N GLU A 232 17.18 -0.48 -16.09
CA GLU A 232 15.97 -1.16 -15.60
C GLU A 232 16.16 -1.85 -14.25
N MET A 233 17.42 -2.22 -13.92
CA MET A 233 17.77 -2.94 -12.72
C MET A 233 18.88 -2.22 -11.95
N ILE A 234 18.79 -2.24 -10.62
CA ILE A 234 19.80 -1.66 -9.71
C ILE A 234 20.24 -2.66 -8.65
N SER A 235 21.50 -2.58 -8.23
CA SER A 235 22.13 -3.51 -7.29
C SER A 235 23.10 -2.82 -6.34
N THR A 236 23.25 -3.36 -5.13
CA THR A 236 24.28 -2.96 -4.17
C THR A 236 24.64 -4.07 -3.19
N SER A 237 25.78 -3.95 -2.51
CA SER A 237 26.28 -4.93 -1.54
C SER A 237 25.63 -4.77 -0.14
N SER A 238 24.29 -4.80 -0.11
CA SER A 238 23.44 -4.70 1.10
C SER A 238 23.72 -5.79 2.15
N GLY A 239 24.31 -6.93 1.75
CA GLY A 239 24.68 -8.04 2.63
C GLY A 239 25.90 -7.78 3.54
N LEU A 240 26.60 -6.67 3.33
CA LEU A 240 27.65 -6.15 4.20
C LEU A 240 27.01 -5.40 5.39
N VAL A 241 26.27 -6.14 6.23
CA VAL A 241 25.42 -5.59 7.30
C VAL A 241 26.19 -4.98 8.49
N PHE A 242 27.51 -5.12 8.51
CA PHE A 242 28.43 -4.50 9.48
C PHE A 242 29.15 -3.25 8.90
N ASP A 243 29.01 -2.97 7.61
CA ASP A 243 29.63 -1.79 6.98
C ASP A 243 28.67 -0.59 7.05
N TYR A 244 28.64 0.06 8.21
CA TYR A 244 27.83 1.25 8.46
C TYR A 244 28.20 2.44 7.54
N LYS A 245 29.44 2.48 7.02
CA LYS A 245 29.90 3.56 6.13
C LYS A 245 29.36 3.39 4.71
N LEU A 246 29.23 2.15 4.25
CA LEU A 246 28.65 1.81 2.95
C LEU A 246 27.13 1.78 2.97
N ASN A 247 26.53 1.09 3.95
CA ASN A 247 25.12 0.74 3.98
C ASN A 247 24.27 1.58 4.95
N GLY A 248 24.85 2.57 5.64
CA GLY A 248 24.15 3.48 6.56
C GLY A 248 24.03 2.96 7.99
N ALA A 249 23.31 3.69 8.86
CA ALA A 249 23.30 3.44 10.30
C ALA A 249 22.52 2.19 10.75
N MET A 250 21.69 1.59 9.90
CA MET A 250 20.93 0.37 10.20
C MET A 250 20.92 -0.61 9.00
N PRO A 251 22.08 -1.16 8.60
CA PRO A 251 22.17 -1.98 7.39
C PRO A 251 21.23 -3.19 7.42
N ILE A 252 20.49 -3.40 6.33
CA ILE A 252 19.62 -4.57 6.15
C ILE A 252 19.81 -5.18 4.76
N TYR A 253 20.03 -6.48 4.73
CA TYR A 253 19.98 -7.30 3.52
C TYR A 253 18.52 -7.69 3.23
N GLY A 254 18.22 -8.19 2.03
CA GLY A 254 16.94 -8.85 1.72
C GLY A 254 17.16 -10.30 1.29
N GLU A 255 16.26 -11.22 1.61
CA GLU A 255 16.37 -12.63 1.20
C GLU A 255 15.19 -13.03 0.29
N ALA A 256 14.85 -14.33 0.20
CA ALA A 256 13.51 -14.73 -0.26
C ALA A 256 12.42 -14.10 0.63
N GLY A 257 11.16 -14.11 0.22
CA GLY A 257 10.06 -13.47 0.96
C GLY A 257 10.10 -11.94 1.01
N ASP A 258 11.26 -11.32 0.82
CA ASP A 258 11.40 -9.89 0.52
C ASP A 258 11.15 -9.57 -0.96
N SER A 259 10.90 -10.55 -1.81
CA SER A 259 10.48 -10.33 -3.20
C SER A 259 9.30 -9.36 -3.26
N GLY A 260 9.40 -8.31 -4.08
CA GLY A 260 8.41 -7.23 -4.19
C GLY A 260 8.59 -6.10 -3.17
N SER A 261 9.37 -6.30 -2.11
CA SER A 261 9.56 -5.29 -1.07
C SER A 261 10.16 -3.98 -1.62
N PRO A 262 9.68 -2.82 -1.13
CA PRO A 262 10.05 -1.53 -1.69
C PRO A 262 11.47 -1.08 -1.31
N LEU A 263 12.08 -0.34 -2.24
CA LEU A 263 13.25 0.51 -1.99
C LEU A 263 12.85 1.97 -2.20
N PHE A 264 12.98 2.75 -1.14
CA PHE A 264 12.75 4.20 -1.15
C PHE A 264 14.09 4.95 -1.17
N ALA A 265 14.11 6.10 -1.82
CA ALA A 265 15.20 7.07 -1.75
C ALA A 265 14.64 8.45 -1.42
N PHE A 266 15.45 9.30 -0.78
CA PHE A 266 15.13 10.73 -0.69
C PHE A 266 15.68 11.43 -1.92
N ASP A 267 14.82 12.08 -2.72
CA ASP A 267 15.22 12.88 -3.89
C ASP A 267 15.37 14.34 -3.47
N THR A 268 16.60 14.83 -3.35
CA THR A 268 16.89 16.20 -2.92
C THR A 268 16.40 17.26 -3.90
N VAL A 269 16.28 16.93 -5.19
CA VAL A 269 15.75 17.86 -6.22
C VAL A 269 14.25 18.07 -6.04
N GLN A 270 13.52 17.05 -5.57
CA GLN A 270 12.09 17.15 -5.26
C GLN A 270 11.80 17.38 -3.77
N ASN A 271 12.83 17.38 -2.91
CA ASN A 271 12.77 17.49 -1.46
C ASN A 271 11.74 16.53 -0.80
N LYS A 272 11.67 15.27 -1.29
CA LYS A 272 10.72 14.27 -0.80
C LYS A 272 11.23 12.84 -0.98
N TRP A 273 10.62 11.91 -0.26
CA TRP A 273 10.82 10.48 -0.49
C TRP A 273 10.12 10.00 -1.76
N VAL A 274 10.76 9.07 -2.46
CA VAL A 274 10.26 8.43 -3.67
C VAL A 274 10.56 6.93 -3.66
N LEU A 275 9.62 6.12 -4.15
CA LEU A 275 9.83 4.70 -4.43
C LEU A 275 10.67 4.55 -5.70
N VAL A 276 11.89 4.01 -5.57
CA VAL A 276 12.80 3.84 -6.72
C VAL A 276 12.69 2.47 -7.37
N GLY A 277 12.31 1.43 -6.62
CA GLY A 277 12.18 0.08 -7.15
C GLY A 277 11.64 -0.95 -6.16
N VAL A 278 11.50 -2.19 -6.63
CA VAL A 278 10.99 -3.35 -5.87
C VAL A 278 11.97 -4.52 -5.95
N LEU A 279 12.19 -5.23 -4.84
CA LEU A 279 13.25 -6.24 -4.74
C LEU A 279 12.92 -7.47 -5.57
N THR A 280 13.84 -7.88 -6.45
CA THR A 280 13.70 -9.06 -7.31
C THR A 280 14.51 -10.25 -6.82
N ALA A 281 15.73 -10.03 -6.31
CA ALA A 281 16.63 -11.12 -5.94
C ALA A 281 17.69 -10.74 -4.89
N GLY A 282 18.38 -11.76 -4.39
CA GLY A 282 19.59 -11.65 -3.59
C GLY A 282 20.51 -12.86 -3.81
N ASN A 283 21.76 -12.80 -3.35
CA ASN A 283 22.73 -13.89 -3.46
C ASN A 283 22.52 -15.01 -2.41
N GLY A 284 21.27 -15.36 -2.10
CA GLY A 284 20.90 -16.36 -1.09
C GLY A 284 21.16 -15.93 0.36
N ALA A 285 20.91 -16.87 1.29
CA ALA A 285 20.96 -16.68 2.75
C ALA A 285 22.27 -16.01 3.23
N GLY A 286 22.16 -14.82 3.80
CA GLY A 286 23.29 -14.03 4.29
C GLY A 286 24.29 -13.60 3.22
N GLY A 287 23.86 -13.58 1.95
CA GLY A 287 24.65 -13.30 0.75
C GLY A 287 25.22 -11.88 0.68
N ARG A 288 25.77 -11.50 -0.48
CA ARG A 288 26.53 -10.25 -0.63
C ARG A 288 25.65 -9.03 -0.95
N GLY A 289 24.65 -9.18 -1.81
CA GLY A 289 23.88 -8.05 -2.31
C GLY A 289 22.52 -8.44 -2.91
N ASN A 290 21.70 -7.42 -3.12
CA ASN A 290 20.35 -7.54 -3.66
C ASN A 290 20.22 -6.80 -4.98
N ASN A 291 19.18 -7.18 -5.74
CA ASN A 291 18.78 -6.53 -6.97
C ASN A 291 17.33 -6.04 -6.83
N TRP A 292 17.05 -4.88 -7.41
CA TRP A 292 15.70 -4.32 -7.53
C TRP A 292 15.40 -4.00 -8.99
N ALA A 293 14.15 -4.26 -9.39
CA ALA A 293 13.60 -3.68 -10.61
C ALA A 293 13.25 -2.21 -10.33
N VAL A 294 13.79 -1.29 -11.11
CA VAL A 294 13.45 0.14 -11.05
C VAL A 294 12.02 0.33 -11.52
N ILE A 295 11.26 1.26 -10.92
CA ILE A 295 9.87 1.51 -11.33
C ILE A 295 9.81 1.92 -12.81
N PRO A 296 9.15 1.13 -13.69
CA PRO A 296 9.13 1.40 -15.13
C PRO A 296 8.02 2.43 -15.45
N LEU A 297 8.40 3.70 -15.53
CA LEU A 297 7.47 4.84 -15.64
C LEU A 297 6.50 4.73 -16.83
N ASP A 298 6.99 4.41 -18.03
CA ASP A 298 6.15 4.25 -19.21
C ASP A 298 5.14 3.12 -19.06
N PHE A 299 5.56 2.00 -18.43
CA PHE A 299 4.69 0.86 -18.19
C PHE A 299 3.57 1.19 -17.20
N ILE A 300 3.89 1.79 -16.04
CA ILE A 300 2.83 2.17 -15.08
C ILE A 300 1.90 3.24 -15.66
N GLY A 301 2.43 4.18 -16.45
CA GLY A 301 1.61 5.15 -17.19
C GLY A 301 0.66 4.49 -18.19
N GLN A 302 1.12 3.49 -18.94
CA GLN A 302 0.27 2.68 -19.82
C GLN A 302 -0.83 1.96 -19.03
N LYS A 303 -0.49 1.29 -17.91
CA LYS A 303 -1.46 0.58 -17.05
C LYS A 303 -2.53 1.51 -16.48
N PHE A 304 -2.18 2.74 -16.08
CA PHE A 304 -3.17 3.71 -15.61
C PHE A 304 -4.05 4.26 -16.74
N ASN A 305 -3.50 4.43 -17.94
CA ASN A 305 -4.21 5.02 -19.07
C ASN A 305 -5.17 4.05 -19.77
N GLU A 306 -4.80 2.78 -19.93
CA GLU A 306 -5.65 1.77 -20.59
C GLU A 306 -6.92 1.41 -19.80
N ASP A 307 -6.99 1.83 -18.53
CA ASP A 307 -8.16 1.65 -17.67
C ASP A 307 -9.13 2.84 -17.67
N ASN A 308 -8.82 3.93 -18.38
CA ASN A 308 -9.73 5.06 -18.55
C ASN A 308 -10.49 4.95 -19.88
N ASP A 309 -11.81 5.13 -19.83
CA ASP A 309 -12.57 5.52 -21.02
C ASP A 309 -12.24 6.98 -21.41
N ALA A 310 -12.67 7.41 -22.60
CA ALA A 310 -12.48 8.78 -23.05
C ALA A 310 -13.14 9.80 -22.09
N PRO A 311 -12.50 10.96 -21.80
CA PRO A 311 -13.01 11.91 -20.82
C PRO A 311 -14.36 12.50 -21.24
N VAL A 312 -15.32 12.43 -20.33
CA VAL A 312 -16.71 12.83 -20.55
C VAL A 312 -16.84 14.33 -20.25
N THR A 313 -17.13 15.12 -21.28
CA THR A 313 -17.27 16.57 -21.14
C THR A 313 -18.73 16.98 -21.19
N PHE A 314 -19.26 17.57 -20.11
CA PHE A 314 -20.58 18.20 -20.10
C PHE A 314 -20.53 19.57 -20.76
N ARG A 315 -21.57 19.90 -21.53
CA ARG A 315 -21.70 21.20 -22.21
C ARG A 315 -22.96 21.92 -21.76
N THR A 316 -22.81 22.97 -20.96
CA THR A 316 -23.93 23.78 -20.46
C THR A 316 -24.79 24.36 -21.59
N SER A 317 -24.19 24.66 -22.75
CA SER A 317 -24.87 25.17 -23.95
C SER A 317 -25.81 24.17 -24.63
N GLU A 318 -25.60 22.86 -24.45
CA GLU A 318 -26.49 21.82 -25.00
C GLU A 318 -27.71 21.57 -24.08
N GLY A 319 -27.65 22.05 -22.84
CA GLY A 319 -28.70 21.86 -21.83
C GLY A 319 -28.88 20.40 -21.41
N GLY A 320 -29.97 20.14 -20.67
CA GLY A 320 -30.31 18.80 -20.20
C GLY A 320 -29.26 18.20 -19.27
N ALA A 321 -29.08 16.88 -19.37
CA ALA A 321 -28.12 16.09 -18.62
C ALA A 321 -27.41 15.07 -19.53
N LEU A 322 -26.28 14.54 -19.06
CA LEU A 322 -25.69 13.30 -19.54
C LEU A 322 -26.57 12.14 -19.06
N GLU A 323 -27.37 11.59 -19.96
CA GLU A 323 -28.24 10.45 -19.68
C GLU A 323 -27.42 9.16 -19.75
N TRP A 324 -27.32 8.46 -18.61
CA TRP A 324 -26.46 7.28 -18.45
C TRP A 324 -27.29 6.00 -18.46
N SER A 325 -27.21 5.26 -19.57
CA SER A 325 -27.79 3.92 -19.73
C SER A 325 -26.73 2.84 -19.58
N PHE A 326 -27.10 1.67 -19.06
CA PHE A 326 -26.18 0.55 -18.82
C PHE A 326 -26.86 -0.81 -18.96
N ASN A 327 -26.28 -1.68 -19.79
CA ASN A 327 -26.71 -3.06 -19.96
C ASN A 327 -25.87 -4.00 -19.08
N SER A 328 -26.46 -4.40 -17.94
CA SER A 328 -25.83 -5.33 -16.98
C SER A 328 -25.50 -6.73 -17.52
N SER A 329 -26.10 -7.15 -18.64
CA SER A 329 -25.79 -8.45 -19.27
C SER A 329 -24.54 -8.42 -20.15
N THR A 330 -24.16 -7.24 -20.67
CA THR A 330 -22.98 -7.05 -21.52
C THR A 330 -21.87 -6.24 -20.86
N GLY A 331 -22.15 -5.61 -19.71
CA GLY A 331 -21.23 -4.68 -19.05
C GLY A 331 -20.96 -3.41 -19.84
N ALA A 332 -21.77 -3.11 -20.87
CA ALA A 332 -21.61 -1.92 -21.71
C ALA A 332 -22.67 -0.87 -21.36
N GLY A 333 -22.23 0.39 -21.27
CA GLY A 333 -23.07 1.55 -21.07
C GLY A 333 -22.67 2.71 -21.96
N ALA A 334 -23.44 3.79 -21.86
CA ALA A 334 -23.22 5.01 -22.60
C ALA A 334 -23.75 6.21 -21.81
N LEU A 335 -23.06 7.36 -21.92
CA LEU A 335 -23.55 8.66 -21.45
C LEU A 335 -23.81 9.54 -22.67
N THR A 336 -25.06 9.96 -22.86
CA THR A 336 -25.46 10.80 -24.00
C THR A 336 -25.95 12.17 -23.54
N GLN A 337 -25.39 13.24 -24.10
CA GLN A 337 -25.92 14.60 -24.02
C GLN A 337 -26.17 15.10 -25.45
N GLY A 338 -27.41 15.48 -25.76
CA GLY A 338 -27.78 15.93 -27.11
C GLY A 338 -27.46 14.88 -28.18
N THR A 339 -26.53 15.22 -29.08
CA THR A 339 -26.01 14.31 -30.13
C THR A 339 -24.66 13.67 -29.79
N THR A 340 -24.08 13.98 -28.62
CA THR A 340 -22.77 13.49 -28.20
C THR A 340 -22.95 12.30 -27.26
N THR A 341 -22.37 11.16 -27.62
CA THR A 341 -22.39 9.93 -26.81
C THR A 341 -20.96 9.51 -26.45
N TYR A 342 -20.73 9.25 -25.18
CA TYR A 342 -19.49 8.69 -24.64
C TYR A 342 -19.71 7.22 -24.25
N ALA A 343 -18.75 6.36 -24.56
CA ALA A 343 -18.77 4.97 -24.11
C ALA A 343 -18.51 4.88 -22.60
N MET A 344 -19.03 3.82 -21.98
CA MET A 344 -18.75 3.46 -20.59
C MET A 344 -18.69 1.93 -20.47
N HIS A 345 -17.68 1.41 -19.80
CA HIS A 345 -17.54 -0.03 -19.54
C HIS A 345 -17.61 -0.34 -18.05
N GLY A 346 -18.40 -1.35 -17.70
CA GLY A 346 -18.59 -1.85 -16.34
C GLY A 346 -18.25 -3.34 -16.21
N GLN A 347 -18.70 -3.93 -15.10
CA GLN A 347 -18.46 -5.34 -14.76
C GLN A 347 -19.12 -6.28 -15.79
N GLN A 348 -18.41 -7.34 -16.19
CA GLN A 348 -18.92 -8.41 -17.04
C GLN A 348 -18.98 -9.73 -16.27
N GLY A 349 -20.18 -10.13 -15.84
CA GLY A 349 -20.36 -11.31 -14.99
C GLY A 349 -19.60 -11.14 -13.65
N ASN A 350 -18.54 -11.92 -13.45
CA ASN A 350 -17.66 -11.82 -12.27
C ASN A 350 -16.36 -11.04 -12.55
N ASP A 351 -16.12 -10.61 -13.79
CA ASP A 351 -14.94 -9.81 -14.14
C ASP A 351 -15.14 -8.34 -13.79
N LEU A 352 -14.48 -7.91 -12.71
CA LEU A 352 -14.43 -6.52 -12.28
C LEU A 352 -13.52 -5.67 -13.17
N ASN A 353 -12.50 -6.26 -13.80
CA ASN A 353 -11.48 -5.53 -14.56
C ASN A 353 -11.99 -5.03 -15.93
N ALA A 354 -13.01 -5.68 -16.49
CA ALA A 354 -13.78 -5.18 -17.63
C ALA A 354 -14.30 -3.73 -17.42
N GLY A 355 -14.50 -3.33 -16.17
CA GLY A 355 -14.91 -1.97 -15.80
C GLY A 355 -13.81 -0.93 -16.02
N LYS A 356 -14.16 0.17 -16.69
CA LYS A 356 -13.25 1.29 -16.99
C LYS A 356 -13.64 2.55 -16.21
N ASN A 357 -12.64 3.39 -15.95
CA ASN A 357 -12.79 4.62 -15.19
C ASN A 357 -13.41 5.71 -16.08
N LEU A 358 -14.21 6.59 -15.50
CA LEU A 358 -14.70 7.80 -16.16
C LEU A 358 -14.11 9.04 -15.49
N ILE A 359 -13.70 10.00 -16.33
CA ILE A 359 -13.25 11.33 -15.91
C ILE A 359 -14.27 12.34 -16.41
N PHE A 360 -14.91 13.04 -15.49
CA PHE A 360 -15.94 14.05 -15.75
C PHE A 360 -15.36 15.46 -15.65
N GLN A 361 -15.66 16.30 -16.64
CA GLN A 361 -15.20 17.68 -16.74
C GLN A 361 -16.24 18.54 -17.48
N GLY A 362 -16.16 19.86 -17.33
CA GLY A 362 -17.15 20.81 -17.81
C GLY A 362 -18.05 21.30 -16.67
N GLN A 363 -18.23 22.62 -16.62
CA GLN A 363 -18.83 23.30 -15.47
C GLN A 363 -20.32 22.98 -15.28
N ASN A 364 -20.69 22.83 -14.00
CA ASN A 364 -22.07 22.61 -13.54
C ASN A 364 -22.73 21.36 -14.16
N GLY A 365 -21.93 20.30 -14.31
CA GLY A 365 -22.32 19.07 -14.97
C GLY A 365 -23.56 18.41 -14.37
N GLN A 366 -24.43 17.89 -15.23
CA GLN A 366 -25.62 17.14 -14.84
C GLN A 366 -25.51 15.73 -15.41
N ILE A 367 -25.65 14.71 -14.58
CA ILE A 367 -25.73 13.31 -14.97
C ILE A 367 -27.02 12.73 -14.39
N ASN A 368 -27.77 11.98 -15.20
CA ASN A 368 -28.92 11.24 -14.73
C ASN A 368 -28.80 9.76 -15.11
N LEU A 369 -28.82 8.87 -14.12
CA LEU A 369 -28.83 7.42 -14.34
C LEU A 369 -30.23 6.97 -14.80
N LYS A 370 -30.26 6.23 -15.90
CA LYS A 370 -31.44 5.53 -16.44
C LYS A 370 -31.46 4.06 -16.03
N ASP A 371 -30.30 3.44 -15.79
CA ASP A 371 -30.16 2.05 -15.34
C ASP A 371 -29.26 1.98 -14.10
N SER A 372 -29.39 0.92 -13.29
CA SER A 372 -28.43 0.65 -12.22
C SER A 372 -27.09 0.21 -12.81
N VAL A 373 -26.00 0.84 -12.37
CA VAL A 373 -24.65 0.68 -12.94
C VAL A 373 -23.77 -0.12 -12.00
N SER A 374 -23.31 -1.30 -12.46
CA SER A 374 -22.25 -2.06 -11.82
C SER A 374 -20.94 -1.82 -12.58
N GLN A 375 -20.18 -0.82 -12.17
CA GLN A 375 -18.97 -0.37 -12.88
C GLN A 375 -17.73 -1.24 -12.59
N GLY A 376 -17.84 -2.25 -11.72
CA GLY A 376 -16.74 -3.15 -11.39
C GLY A 376 -15.56 -2.41 -10.74
N ALA A 377 -14.37 -2.56 -11.31
CA ALA A 377 -13.18 -1.82 -10.91
C ALA A 377 -13.05 -0.45 -11.57
N GLY A 378 -14.02 0.03 -12.36
CA GLY A 378 -13.99 1.40 -12.85
C GLY A 378 -14.27 2.41 -11.72
N SER A 379 -13.46 3.47 -11.66
CA SER A 379 -13.64 4.62 -10.74
C SER A 379 -14.24 5.83 -11.45
N LEU A 380 -14.81 6.77 -10.69
CA LEU A 380 -15.24 8.08 -11.20
C LEU A 380 -14.31 9.17 -10.69
N THR A 381 -13.84 10.06 -11.56
CA THR A 381 -13.09 11.26 -11.17
C THR A 381 -13.84 12.51 -11.64
N PHE A 382 -14.13 13.43 -10.72
CA PHE A 382 -14.80 14.70 -11.02
C PHE A 382 -13.81 15.87 -10.93
N ARG A 383 -13.58 16.53 -12.07
CA ARG A 383 -12.68 17.71 -12.21
C ARG A 383 -13.42 19.05 -12.15
N ASP A 384 -14.73 19.02 -12.28
CA ASP A 384 -15.63 20.17 -12.22
C ASP A 384 -16.83 19.83 -11.32
N ASN A 385 -17.57 20.86 -10.90
CA ASN A 385 -18.77 20.67 -10.07
C ASN A 385 -19.87 19.94 -10.85
N TYR A 386 -20.43 18.89 -10.25
CA TYR A 386 -21.45 18.03 -10.86
C TYR A 386 -22.62 17.76 -9.92
N THR A 387 -23.79 17.46 -10.50
CA THR A 387 -24.91 16.80 -9.82
C THR A 387 -25.24 15.50 -10.52
N VAL A 388 -25.40 14.42 -9.76
CA VAL A 388 -25.68 13.07 -10.25
C VAL A 388 -26.99 12.58 -9.65
N THR A 389 -28.00 12.33 -10.50
CA THR A 389 -29.36 11.97 -10.09
C THR A 389 -29.82 10.63 -10.66
N THR A 390 -30.96 10.15 -10.18
CA THR A 390 -31.78 9.10 -10.80
C THR A 390 -33.25 9.45 -10.61
N SER A 391 -34.09 9.15 -11.59
CA SER A 391 -35.56 9.33 -11.52
C SER A 391 -36.32 8.02 -11.27
N ASN A 392 -35.63 6.89 -11.23
CA ASN A 392 -36.21 5.54 -11.17
C ASN A 392 -35.57 4.64 -10.08
N GLY A 393 -34.76 5.22 -9.20
CA GLY A 393 -34.11 4.48 -8.11
C GLY A 393 -32.92 3.62 -8.56
N SER A 394 -32.31 3.96 -9.70
CA SER A 394 -31.04 3.36 -10.13
C SER A 394 -29.97 3.51 -9.03
N THR A 395 -29.13 2.49 -8.92
CA THR A 395 -28.00 2.46 -8.00
C THR A 395 -26.69 2.51 -8.77
N TRP A 396 -25.59 2.83 -8.09
CA TRP A 396 -24.25 2.76 -8.66
C TRP A 396 -23.29 2.07 -7.68
N THR A 397 -22.47 1.17 -8.21
CA THR A 397 -21.29 0.62 -7.53
C THR A 397 -20.10 0.62 -8.48
N GLY A 398 -18.91 0.75 -7.92
CA GLY A 398 -17.64 0.78 -8.67
C GLY A 398 -16.45 0.84 -7.72
N ALA A 399 -15.26 1.12 -8.24
CA ALA A 399 -14.05 1.19 -7.43
C ALA A 399 -14.10 2.33 -6.38
N GLY A 400 -14.74 3.45 -6.73
CA GLY A 400 -14.93 4.60 -5.87
C GLY A 400 -15.06 5.91 -6.64
N ILE A 401 -15.20 7.01 -5.90
CA ILE A 401 -15.33 8.37 -6.42
C ILE A 401 -14.12 9.21 -5.93
N VAL A 402 -13.44 9.85 -6.87
CA VAL A 402 -12.44 10.89 -6.64
C VAL A 402 -13.11 12.24 -6.91
N VAL A 403 -13.01 13.17 -5.96
CA VAL A 403 -13.42 14.56 -6.16
C VAL A 403 -12.19 15.45 -6.03
N ASP A 404 -11.80 16.12 -7.11
CA ASP A 404 -10.57 16.93 -7.15
C ASP A 404 -10.63 18.14 -6.19
N ASN A 405 -9.48 18.72 -5.83
CA ASN A 405 -9.42 19.87 -4.93
C ASN A 405 -10.31 21.03 -5.43
N GLY A 406 -11.10 21.62 -4.53
CA GLY A 406 -12.02 22.72 -4.84
C GLY A 406 -13.30 22.31 -5.57
N VAL A 407 -13.43 21.04 -6.01
CA VAL A 407 -14.63 20.52 -6.67
C VAL A 407 -15.68 20.08 -5.64
N SER A 408 -16.95 20.22 -5.99
CA SER A 408 -18.11 19.74 -5.22
C SER A 408 -19.05 18.94 -6.10
N VAL A 409 -19.36 17.71 -5.68
CA VAL A 409 -20.30 16.80 -6.36
C VAL A 409 -21.51 16.58 -5.46
N ASN A 410 -22.72 16.86 -5.98
CA ASN A 410 -23.96 16.46 -5.33
C ASN A 410 -24.41 15.09 -5.86
N TRP A 411 -24.45 14.09 -4.99
CA TRP A 411 -24.64 12.69 -5.34
C TRP A 411 -25.94 12.16 -4.76
N GLN A 412 -26.94 12.01 -5.63
CA GLN A 412 -28.32 11.65 -5.28
C GLN A 412 -28.67 10.19 -5.62
N VAL A 413 -27.65 9.35 -5.84
CA VAL A 413 -27.76 7.94 -6.23
C VAL A 413 -27.42 7.05 -5.03
N ASN A 414 -28.27 6.07 -4.73
CA ASN A 414 -28.03 5.12 -3.65
C ASN A 414 -27.00 4.04 -4.07
N GLY A 415 -26.31 3.45 -3.09
CA GLY A 415 -25.47 2.28 -3.28
C GLY A 415 -26.26 0.97 -3.19
N VAL A 416 -25.54 -0.14 -3.09
CA VAL A 416 -26.11 -1.49 -2.99
C VAL A 416 -25.68 -2.15 -1.68
N LYS A 417 -26.59 -2.91 -1.07
CA LYS A 417 -26.35 -3.67 0.17
C LYS A 417 -25.11 -4.55 0.07
N GLY A 418 -24.19 -4.39 1.02
CA GLY A 418 -22.94 -5.17 1.07
C GLY A 418 -21.81 -4.62 0.19
N ASP A 419 -22.06 -3.58 -0.61
CA ASP A 419 -21.01 -2.75 -1.20
C ASP A 419 -20.70 -1.55 -0.30
N ASN A 420 -19.47 -1.05 -0.38
CA ASN A 420 -19.07 0.24 0.19
C ASN A 420 -18.71 1.21 -0.93
N LEU A 421 -19.30 2.40 -0.91
CA LEU A 421 -18.79 3.53 -1.67
C LEU A 421 -17.44 3.95 -1.07
N HIS A 422 -16.39 4.05 -1.86
CA HIS A 422 -15.12 4.62 -1.44
C HIS A 422 -15.02 6.03 -2.01
N LYS A 423 -14.80 7.04 -1.16
CA LYS A 423 -14.59 8.43 -1.56
C LYS A 423 -13.17 8.84 -1.22
N ILE A 424 -12.45 9.41 -2.19
CA ILE A 424 -11.15 10.06 -1.97
C ILE A 424 -11.11 11.43 -2.69
N GLY A 425 -9.92 12.04 -2.73
CA GLY A 425 -9.73 13.38 -3.28
C GLY A 425 -10.12 14.48 -2.28
N GLU A 426 -9.56 15.66 -2.48
CA GLU A 426 -9.65 16.78 -1.54
C GLU A 426 -10.95 17.59 -1.65
N GLY A 427 -11.75 17.35 -2.69
CA GLY A 427 -13.05 17.98 -2.90
C GLY A 427 -14.19 17.41 -2.06
N THR A 428 -15.39 17.96 -2.23
CA THR A 428 -16.58 17.64 -1.43
C THR A 428 -17.53 16.71 -2.17
N LEU A 429 -17.98 15.64 -1.51
CA LEU A 429 -19.07 14.78 -1.98
C LEU A 429 -20.28 14.96 -1.05
N THR A 430 -21.32 15.65 -1.53
CA THR A 430 -22.58 15.81 -0.80
C THR A 430 -23.49 14.63 -1.14
N VAL A 431 -23.68 13.70 -0.20
CA VAL A 431 -24.58 12.56 -0.40
C VAL A 431 -26.02 12.98 -0.08
N GLN A 432 -26.89 12.99 -1.09
CA GLN A 432 -28.27 13.49 -1.02
C GLN A 432 -29.25 12.56 -1.75
N GLY A 433 -29.05 11.24 -1.62
CA GLY A 433 -29.98 10.22 -2.11
C GLY A 433 -31.34 10.25 -1.40
N THR A 434 -32.37 9.67 -2.03
CA THR A 434 -33.71 9.56 -1.44
C THR A 434 -33.96 8.16 -0.87
N GLY A 435 -34.62 8.08 0.28
CA GLY A 435 -34.95 6.82 0.95
C GLY A 435 -33.80 6.26 1.79
N ILE A 436 -33.78 4.95 2.00
CA ILE A 436 -32.73 4.25 2.74
C ILE A 436 -31.69 3.75 1.74
N ASN A 437 -30.45 4.22 1.87
CA ASN A 437 -29.29 3.61 1.20
C ASN A 437 -28.81 2.42 2.03
N GLU A 438 -28.80 1.20 1.45
CA GLU A 438 -28.27 0.00 2.12
C GLU A 438 -26.76 -0.21 1.93
N GLY A 439 -26.10 0.57 1.06
CA GLY A 439 -24.65 0.55 0.88
C GLY A 439 -23.90 1.33 1.96
N GLY A 440 -22.68 0.89 2.28
CA GLY A 440 -21.79 1.57 3.22
C GLY A 440 -20.92 2.65 2.56
N LEU A 441 -20.07 3.28 3.38
CA LEU A 441 -19.15 4.35 2.97
C LEU A 441 -17.79 4.19 3.64
N LYS A 442 -16.71 4.38 2.87
CA LYS A 442 -15.34 4.61 3.34
C LYS A 442 -14.82 5.92 2.74
N VAL A 443 -14.19 6.75 3.56
CA VAL A 443 -13.72 8.11 3.24
C VAL A 443 -12.51 8.48 4.07
#